data_AF-A0A258S9F0-F1
#
_entry.id   AF-A0A258S9F0-F1
#
_cell.length_a   1.000
_cell.length_b   1.000
_cell.length_c   1.000
_cell.angle_alpha   90.00
_cell.angle_beta   90.00
_cell.angle_gamma   90.00
#
_symmetry.space_group_name_H-M   'P 1'
#
loop_
_entity.id
_entity.type
_entity.pdbx_description
1 polymer ?
#
loop_
_entity_poly.entity_id
_entity_poly.type
_entity_poly.pdbx_seq_one_letter_code
_entity_poly.pdbx_strand_id
1 'polypeptide(L)'
;MSNVPDKPAWTDDELRTLIDFRRRNGRRWKSKLLDLYLFGKDDSEPNGAGLRHIRNRQGPSRVDAVIKAMLDEAEDRLAAPARPRHPGLVGPSR
;
A
#
# COMPACT_ATOMS: atom_id res chain seq x y z
N MET A 1 10.80 23.16 18.30
CA MET A 1 10.30 23.60 16.98
C MET A 1 10.20 22.36 16.09
N SER A 2 9.01 22.13 15.53
CA SER A 2 8.65 21.16 14.48
C SER A 2 8.83 19.66 14.75
N ASN A 3 7.84 19.07 15.44
CA ASN A 3 7.50 17.65 15.30
C ASN A 3 6.89 17.44 13.91
N VAL A 4 7.72 17.22 12.89
CA VAL A 4 7.22 16.75 11.59
C VAL A 4 6.61 15.38 11.87
N PRO A 5 5.29 15.17 11.70
CA PRO A 5 4.75 13.83 11.89
C PRO A 5 5.50 12.89 10.95
N ASP A 6 6.06 11.81 11.50
CA ASP A 6 6.52 10.69 10.68
C ASP A 6 5.44 10.40 9.64
N LYS A 7 5.81 10.49 8.35
CA LYS A 7 4.86 10.31 7.26
C LYS A 7 4.16 8.95 7.47
N PRO A 8 2.82 8.88 7.35
CA PRO A 8 2.07 7.71 7.81
C PRO A 8 2.52 6.44 7.08
N ALA A 9 2.88 5.38 7.79
CA ALA A 9 3.22 4.11 7.15
C ALA A 9 2.07 3.63 6.24
N TRP A 10 2.43 2.92 5.17
CA TRP A 10 1.46 2.22 4.31
C TRP A 10 0.76 1.14 5.14
N THR A 11 -0.56 1.16 5.13
CA THR A 11 -1.38 0.10 5.74
C THR A 11 -1.52 -1.07 4.78
N ASP A 12 -1.85 -2.24 5.34
CA ASP A 12 -2.10 -3.44 4.53
C ASP A 12 -3.26 -3.23 3.55
N ASP A 13 -4.30 -2.48 3.91
CA ASP A 13 -5.44 -2.22 3.03
C ASP A 13 -5.12 -1.24 1.88
N GLU A 14 -4.29 -0.23 2.15
CA GLU A 14 -3.75 0.64 1.11
C GLU A 14 -2.88 -0.14 0.12
N LEU A 15 -2.04 -1.04 0.64
CA LEU A 15 -1.19 -1.90 -0.19
C LEU A 15 -2.02 -2.88 -1.02
N ARG A 16 -3.04 -3.52 -0.44
CA ARG A 16 -4.00 -4.38 -1.19
C ARG A 16 -4.68 -3.60 -2.30
N THR A 17 -5.15 -2.38 -2.00
CA THR A 17 -5.80 -1.51 -2.99
C THR A 17 -4.87 -1.22 -4.18
N LEU A 18 -3.59 -0.90 -3.92
CA LEU A 18 -2.60 -0.64 -4.97
C LEU A 18 -2.23 -1.91 -5.75
N ILE A 19 -2.10 -3.05 -5.07
CA ILE A 19 -1.81 -4.35 -5.69
C ILE A 19 -2.95 -4.75 -6.65
N ASP A 20 -4.20 -4.64 -6.21
CA ASP A 20 -5.36 -4.95 -7.04
C ASP A 20 -5.49 -3.99 -8.22
N PHE A 21 -5.26 -2.69 -7.99
CA PHE A 21 -5.22 -1.70 -9.06
C PHE A 21 -4.14 -2.04 -10.09
N ARG A 22 -2.95 -2.44 -9.64
CA ARG A 22 -1.84 -2.87 -10.49
C ARG A 22 -2.21 -4.11 -11.32
N ARG A 23 -2.75 -5.14 -10.69
CA ARG A 23 -3.17 -6.39 -11.35
C ARG A 23 -4.17 -6.12 -12.47
N ARG A 24 -5.15 -5.24 -12.23
CA ARG A 24 -6.22 -4.91 -13.19
C ARG A 24 -5.73 -4.06 -14.38
N ASN A 25 -4.74 -3.20 -14.18
CA ASN A 25 -4.27 -2.25 -15.19
C ASN A 25 -2.95 -2.69 -15.88
N GLY A 26 -2.33 -3.77 -15.42
CA GLY A 26 -1.13 -4.34 -16.02
C GLY A 26 0.03 -3.34 -16.08
N ARG A 27 0.85 -3.38 -17.13
CA ARG A 27 2.08 -2.56 -17.24
C ARG A 27 1.84 -1.05 -17.16
N ARG A 28 0.63 -0.58 -17.51
CA ARG A 28 0.26 0.84 -17.51
C ARG A 28 -0.27 1.35 -16.17
N TRP A 29 -0.30 0.49 -15.15
CA TRP A 29 -0.86 0.83 -13.84
C TRP A 29 -0.31 2.14 -13.28
N LYS A 30 1.00 2.38 -13.35
CA LYS A 30 1.61 3.57 -12.74
C LYS A 30 1.15 4.85 -13.43
N SER A 31 1.21 4.90 -14.76
CA SER A 31 0.74 6.06 -15.54
C SER A 31 -0.73 6.34 -15.24
N LYS A 32 -1.58 5.31 -15.29
CA LYS A 32 -3.01 5.46 -15.04
C LYS A 32 -3.29 5.93 -13.62
N LEU A 33 -2.57 5.42 -12.61
CA LEU A 33 -2.72 5.84 -11.22
C LEU A 33 -2.44 7.35 -11.07
N LEU A 34 -1.34 7.81 -11.67
CA LEU A 34 -0.96 9.22 -11.64
C LEU A 34 -1.97 10.10 -12.39
N ASP A 35 -2.45 9.66 -13.55
CA ASP A 35 -3.49 10.37 -14.31
C ASP A 35 -4.77 10.52 -13.48
N LEU A 36 -5.24 9.44 -12.85
CA LEU A 36 -6.42 9.47 -12.00
C LEU A 36 -6.24 10.44 -10.83
N TYR A 37 -5.04 10.51 -10.26
CA TYR A 37 -4.77 11.36 -9.09
C TYR A 37 -4.63 12.83 -9.48
N LEU A 38 -4.01 13.10 -10.63
CA LEU A 38 -3.89 14.45 -11.20
C LEU A 38 -5.24 15.04 -11.59
N PHE A 39 -6.12 14.22 -12.19
CA PHE A 39 -7.43 14.67 -12.66
C PHE A 39 -8.57 14.44 -11.68
N GLY A 40 -8.30 13.88 -10.49
CA GLY A 40 -9.32 13.60 -9.48
C GLY A 40 -10.40 12.59 -9.93
N LYS A 41 -10.03 11.65 -10.80
CA LYS A 41 -10.95 10.65 -11.40
C LYS A 41 -10.93 9.29 -10.69
N ASP A 42 -10.33 9.24 -9.51
CA ASP A 42 -10.18 8.05 -8.68
C ASP A 42 -11.53 7.37 -8.37
N ASP A 43 -12.64 8.09 -8.22
CA ASP A 43 -13.98 7.52 -8.00
C ASP A 43 -14.55 6.70 -9.16
N SER A 44 -14.08 6.94 -10.39
CA SER A 44 -14.53 6.18 -11.56
C SER A 44 -14.01 4.75 -11.59
N GLU A 45 -13.05 4.41 -10.73
CA GLU A 45 -12.50 3.06 -10.60
C GLU A 45 -13.29 2.21 -9.59
N PRO A 46 -13.40 0.88 -9.79
CA PRO A 46 -14.09 0.01 -8.83
C PRO A 46 -13.55 0.04 -7.39
N ASN A 47 -12.29 0.46 -7.17
CA ASN A 47 -11.71 0.67 -5.84
C ASN A 47 -11.51 2.17 -5.53
N GLY A 48 -12.33 3.04 -6.11
CA GLY A 48 -12.10 4.47 -6.14
C GLY A 48 -12.07 5.14 -4.76
N ALA A 49 -12.90 4.68 -3.82
CA ALA A 49 -12.85 5.15 -2.44
C ALA A 49 -11.51 4.86 -1.76
N GLY A 50 -10.91 3.69 -2.00
CA GLY A 50 -9.60 3.32 -1.47
C GLY A 50 -8.47 4.14 -2.10
N LEU A 51 -8.54 4.36 -3.41
CA LEU A 51 -7.60 5.23 -4.13
C LEU A 51 -7.67 6.68 -3.62
N ARG A 52 -8.88 7.20 -3.39
CA ARG A 52 -9.11 8.51 -2.78
C ARG A 52 -8.49 8.62 -1.40
N HIS A 53 -8.70 7.60 -0.57
CA HIS A 53 -8.14 7.53 0.77
C HIS A 53 -6.61 7.59 0.72
N ILE A 54 -5.98 6.76 -0.12
CA ILE A 54 -4.53 6.75 -0.34
C ILE A 54 -4.03 8.14 -0.76
N ARG A 55 -4.67 8.76 -1.77
CA ARG A 55 -4.27 10.09 -2.23
C ARG A 55 -4.33 11.11 -1.11
N ASN A 56 -5.42 11.13 -0.35
CA ASN A 56 -5.63 12.11 0.71
C ASN A 56 -4.68 11.92 1.90
N ARG A 57 -4.33 10.67 2.23
CA ARG A 57 -3.48 10.33 3.39
C ARG A 57 -1.99 10.36 3.07
N GLN A 58 -1.59 9.83 1.91
CA GLN A 58 -0.18 9.66 1.52
C GLN A 58 0.34 10.84 0.69
N GLY A 59 -0.55 11.50 -0.05
CA GLY A 59 -0.20 12.58 -0.96
C GLY A 59 0.42 12.12 -2.28
N PRO A 60 0.38 12.98 -3.32
CA PRO A 60 0.81 12.61 -4.68
C PRO A 60 2.28 12.23 -4.79
N SER A 61 3.20 12.89 -4.07
CA SER A 61 4.63 12.59 -4.15
C SER A 61 5.00 11.20 -3.63
N ARG A 62 4.32 10.69 -2.58
CA ARG A 62 4.57 9.33 -2.09
C ARG A 62 3.99 8.27 -3.00
N VAL A 63 2.83 8.56 -3.60
CA VAL A 63 2.21 7.67 -4.57
C VAL A 63 3.09 7.54 -5.80
N ASP A 64 3.68 8.63 -6.28
CA ASP A 64 4.62 8.57 -7.40
C ASP A 64 5.89 7.77 -7.06
N ALA A 65 6.33 7.80 -5.80
CA ALA A 65 7.46 6.98 -5.32
C ALA A 65 7.12 5.47 -5.23
N VAL A 66 5.86 5.05 -5.38
CA VAL A 66 5.48 3.63 -5.43
C VAL A 66 6.11 3.00 -6.68
N ILE A 67 6.96 2.00 -6.44
CA ILE A 67 7.60 1.20 -7.49
C ILE A 67 7.05 -0.24 -7.49
N LYS A 68 7.18 -0.91 -8.63
CA LYS A 68 6.71 -2.29 -8.80
C LYS A 68 7.28 -3.22 -7.73
N ALA A 69 8.58 -3.13 -7.45
CA ALA A 69 9.27 -4.01 -6.49
C ALA A 69 8.70 -3.90 -5.07
N MET A 70 8.38 -2.68 -4.61
CA MET A 70 7.72 -2.47 -3.32
C MET A 70 6.34 -3.14 -3.26
N LEU A 71 5.57 -3.07 -4.35
CA LEU A 71 4.27 -3.74 -4.41
C LEU A 71 4.40 -5.26 -4.54
N ASP A 72 5.45 -5.77 -5.20
CA ASP A 72 5.74 -7.21 -5.25
C ASP A 72 6.05 -7.74 -3.83
N GLU A 73 6.96 -7.06 -3.11
CA GLU A 73 7.32 -7.44 -1.74
C GLU A 73 6.11 -7.35 -0.80
N ALA A 74 5.29 -6.31 -0.95
CA ALA A 74 4.04 -6.19 -0.20
C ALA A 74 3.06 -7.32 -0.53
N GLU A 75 2.92 -7.68 -1.80
CA GLU A 75 2.06 -8.78 -2.25
C GLU A 75 2.51 -10.11 -1.66
N ASP A 76 3.81 -10.41 -1.70
CA ASP A 76 4.40 -11.61 -1.09
C ASP A 76 4.19 -11.64 0.43
N ARG A 77 4.41 -10.50 1.11
CA ARG A 77 4.19 -10.36 2.56
C ARG A 77 2.73 -10.58 2.95
N LEU A 78 1.79 -10.08 2.14
CA LEU A 78 0.35 -10.18 2.40
C LEU A 78 -0.24 -11.53 2.01
N ALA A 79 0.40 -12.24 1.08
CA ALA A 79 0.04 -13.60 0.68
C ALA A 79 0.60 -14.67 1.62
N ALA A 80 1.72 -14.38 2.30
CA ALA A 80 2.27 -15.29 3.29
C ALA A 80 1.23 -15.56 4.41
N PRO A 81 0.98 -16.84 4.77
CA PRO A 81 0.14 -17.13 5.92
C PRO A 81 0.77 -16.46 7.13
N ALA A 82 -0.05 -15.75 7.91
CA ALA A 82 0.39 -15.02 9.10
C ALA A 82 1.33 -15.94 9.88
N ARG A 83 2.64 -15.63 9.87
CA ARG A 83 3.63 -16.46 10.56
C ARG A 83 3.10 -16.64 11.98
N PRO A 84 2.94 -17.88 12.47
CA PRO A 84 2.55 -18.05 13.86
C PRO A 84 3.57 -17.28 14.68
N ARG A 85 3.10 -16.29 15.42
CA ARG A 85 3.88 -15.67 16.49
C ARG A 85 4.21 -16.82 17.41
N HIS A 86 5.42 -17.38 17.33
CA HIS A 86 5.86 -18.40 18.27
C HIS A 86 5.67 -17.83 19.67
N PRO A 87 4.72 -18.33 20.48
CA PRO A 87 4.65 -17.94 21.87
C PRO A 87 5.72 -18.75 22.59
N GLY A 88 6.71 -18.05 23.15
CA GLY A 88 7.50 -18.53 24.28
C GLY A 88 8.32 -19.81 24.08
N LEU A 89 9.59 -19.63 23.75
CA LEU A 89 10.63 -20.42 24.43
C LEU A 89 10.85 -19.78 25.81
N VAL A 90 9.89 -20.02 26.71
CA VAL A 90 10.15 -20.03 28.16
C VAL A 90 10.82 -21.37 28.44
N GLY A 91 12.06 -21.33 28.92
CA GLY A 91 12.95 -22.49 28.99
C GLY A 91 12.50 -23.56 29.99
N PRO A 92 13.20 -24.71 30.05
CA PRO A 92 13.15 -25.52 31.24
C PRO A 92 14.17 -24.96 32.25
N SER A 93 13.66 -24.57 33.42
CA SER A 93 14.44 -24.63 34.65
C SER A 93 14.92 -26.05 34.87
N ARG A 94 16.23 -26.24 35.01
CA ARG A 94 16.86 -27.13 35.99
C ARG A 94 18.37 -26.93 36.01
#